data_AF-A0AAN6MHY0-F1
#
_entry.id   AF-A0AAN6MHY0-F1
#
_cell.length_a   1.000
_cell.length_b   1.000
_cell.length_c   1.000
_cell.angle_alpha   90.00
_cell.angle_beta   90.00
_cell.angle_gamma   90.00
#
_symmetry.space_group_name_H-M   'P 1'
#
loop_
_entity.id
_entity.type
_entity.pdbx_description
1 polymer ?
#
loop_
_entity_poly.entity_id
_entity_poly.type
_entity_poly.pdbx_seq_one_letter_code
_entity_poly.pdbx_strand_id
1 'polypeptide(L)'
;MARIPSLASLVWDLLVLGPAVGKAVAQAQLTAGCTSSSFTTPGWLVEKFRLQSSATLIVADFHALNRASGVSLELRCSSSNQTTPGEWHSCSANRTNTNQPFLAAFQTTNNNSAVSFLLNDTWTCNDVNLSKPLTFAAIGNNSAPLSCTTDQTNTTSCQSTKPSLLKASLLAPVKVNPAYGSGPLGHDTKGCTAESRTPEWEVAATQLNLRSVAGNLQSGNAFIILRNDHLGYTASCGGVLTGGVTGAQPLSCAGQTPFRRPDKYQIGTSLLFDPKTFALTVNQTWFCDDQDPAQPISITASGTTPLPLECQVFNEETTFCTGGTNGSFTGNITSRALLQPYSLNDPLATAESCTISSVLSPAWWFSAFETNTTTNNTDMVTARFAMELQTGAQSTGNMANIVANGVRYAAANSSAELPWNKCVIESVGDPALAPTGCQFRYDMASRFLGVKVDWKCADLDAGSPVTFSGEVRTLLPDYNCVTSGTNIRCASPDPAPWRANVTAVTWK
;
A
#
# COMPACT_ATOMS: atom_id res chain seq x y z
N MET A 1 74.87 3.50 26.58
CA MET A 1 73.65 3.43 27.45
C MET A 1 72.73 4.54 26.96
N ALA A 2 71.51 4.37 26.47
CA ALA A 2 70.52 3.31 26.61
C ALA A 2 69.84 3.03 25.26
N ARG A 3 69.24 1.84 25.14
CA ARG A 3 68.68 1.25 23.92
C ARG A 3 67.33 1.86 23.55
N ILE A 4 67.14 2.10 22.26
CA ILE A 4 65.86 2.41 21.60
C ILE A 4 65.12 1.08 21.38
N PRO A 5 63.85 0.91 21.82
CA PRO A 5 63.07 -0.25 21.43
C PRO A 5 62.35 -0.02 20.09
N SER A 6 62.47 -1.07 19.29
CA SER A 6 61.86 -1.34 17.99
C SER A 6 60.33 -1.27 18.02
N LEU A 7 59.75 -0.59 17.04
CA LEU A 7 58.32 -0.62 16.72
C LEU A 7 57.97 -1.95 16.05
N ALA A 8 57.16 -2.75 16.75
CA ALA A 8 56.64 -4.03 16.31
C ALA A 8 55.66 -3.87 15.14
N SER A 9 55.76 -4.78 14.18
CA SER A 9 54.86 -4.96 13.04
C SER A 9 53.41 -5.17 13.48
N LEU A 10 52.52 -4.28 13.02
CA LEU A 10 51.09 -4.52 12.98
C LEU A 10 50.78 -5.36 11.74
N VAL A 11 50.54 -6.65 11.97
CA VAL A 11 49.90 -7.56 11.01
C VAL A 11 48.45 -7.10 10.86
N TRP A 12 48.11 -6.56 9.71
CA TRP A 12 46.72 -6.34 9.31
C TRP A 12 46.18 -7.65 8.75
N ASP A 13 45.35 -8.33 9.54
CA ASP A 13 44.45 -9.35 9.01
C ASP A 13 43.50 -8.69 8.01
N LEU A 14 43.69 -9.01 6.72
CA LEU A 14 42.70 -8.76 5.68
C LEU A 14 41.48 -9.63 5.99
N LEU A 15 40.51 -9.06 6.71
CA LEU A 15 39.12 -9.48 6.56
C LEU A 15 38.73 -9.22 5.10
N VAL A 16 38.53 -10.29 4.34
CA VAL A 16 37.78 -10.26 3.09
C VAL A 16 36.37 -9.79 3.43
N LEU A 17 36.15 -8.48 3.35
CA LEU A 17 34.83 -7.89 3.22
C LEU A 17 34.28 -8.35 1.87
N GLY A 18 33.67 -9.53 1.84
CA GLY A 18 32.72 -9.83 0.78
C GLY A 18 31.71 -8.68 0.74
N PRO A 19 31.27 -8.23 -0.45
CA PRO A 19 30.26 -7.19 -0.51
C PRO A 19 29.10 -7.67 0.35
N ALA A 20 28.72 -6.85 1.33
CA ALA A 20 27.43 -6.95 1.96
C ALA A 20 26.41 -6.74 0.83
N VAL A 21 26.04 -7.83 0.16
CA VAL A 21 24.79 -7.99 -0.56
C VAL A 21 23.73 -7.96 0.54
N GLY A 22 23.55 -6.77 1.09
CA GLY A 22 22.67 -6.48 2.19
C GLY A 22 21.27 -6.67 1.66
N LYS A 23 20.71 -7.84 1.96
CA LYS A 23 19.29 -8.02 2.26
C LYS A 23 18.35 -7.08 1.48
N ALA A 24 18.33 -7.20 0.15
CA ALA A 24 17.07 -7.12 -0.57
C ALA A 24 16.32 -8.45 -0.37
N VAL A 25 16.24 -8.88 0.89
CA VAL A 25 15.16 -9.76 1.33
C VAL A 25 13.92 -8.96 0.97
N ALA A 26 12.98 -9.57 0.23
CA ALA A 26 11.62 -9.09 0.04
C ALA A 26 11.28 -8.21 1.24
N GLN A 27 11.18 -6.88 1.06
CA GLN A 27 10.95 -5.96 2.17
C GLN A 27 9.80 -6.58 2.95
N ALA A 28 10.12 -7.15 4.11
CA ALA A 28 9.14 -7.65 5.02
C ALA A 28 8.42 -6.38 5.44
N GLN A 29 7.33 -6.09 4.72
CA GLN A 29 6.52 -4.92 4.95
C GLN A 29 6.26 -4.87 6.44
N LEU A 30 6.46 -3.67 7.03
CA LEU A 30 5.97 -3.35 8.35
C LEU A 30 4.66 -4.11 8.55
N THR A 31 4.64 -5.05 9.49
CA THR A 31 3.44 -5.79 9.83
C THR A 31 2.41 -4.74 10.15
N ALA A 32 1.55 -4.47 9.18
CA ALA A 32 0.56 -3.44 9.30
C ALA A 32 -0.32 -3.84 10.48
N GLY A 33 -0.49 -2.90 11.41
CA GLY A 33 -1.24 -3.19 12.62
C GLY A 33 -2.68 -3.60 12.32
N CYS A 34 -3.33 -4.16 13.34
CA CYS A 34 -4.73 -4.61 13.29
C CYS A 34 -5.64 -3.57 12.61
N THR A 35 -5.48 -2.28 12.94
CA THR A 35 -6.33 -1.21 12.39
C THR A 35 -6.17 -1.09 10.88
N SER A 36 -4.94 -0.94 10.37
CA SER A 36 -4.68 -0.84 8.93
C SER A 36 -5.14 -2.10 8.19
N SER A 37 -4.83 -3.28 8.71
CA SER A 37 -5.20 -4.56 8.10
C SER A 37 -6.72 -4.78 8.07
N SER A 38 -7.46 -4.22 9.03
CA SER A 38 -8.92 -4.28 9.07
C SER A 38 -9.57 -3.44 7.97
N PHE A 39 -8.94 -2.33 7.57
CA PHE A 39 -9.42 -1.50 6.47
C PHE A 39 -9.02 -2.05 5.10
N THR A 40 -7.88 -2.72 4.98
CA THR A 40 -7.33 -3.14 3.69
C THR A 40 -7.63 -4.58 3.32
N THR A 41 -7.64 -5.49 4.29
CA THR A 41 -7.85 -6.93 4.07
C THR A 41 -8.79 -7.52 5.12
N PRO A 42 -9.99 -6.95 5.35
CA PRO A 42 -10.97 -7.60 6.22
C PRO A 42 -11.40 -8.92 5.59
N GLY A 43 -11.43 -9.97 6.40
CA GLY A 43 -11.84 -11.28 5.94
C GLY A 43 -11.29 -12.41 6.78
N TRP A 44 -11.71 -13.62 6.41
CA TRP A 44 -11.34 -14.85 7.11
C TRP A 44 -10.74 -15.84 6.14
N LEU A 45 -9.65 -16.48 6.55
CA LEU A 45 -9.18 -17.69 5.92
C LEU A 45 -9.84 -18.88 6.64
N VAL A 46 -10.72 -19.58 5.93
CA VAL A 46 -11.38 -20.80 6.42
C VAL A 46 -10.54 -22.01 6.03
N GLU A 47 -10.19 -22.83 7.01
CA GLU A 47 -9.30 -23.97 6.84
C GLU A 47 -9.84 -25.21 7.54
N LYS A 48 -9.37 -26.38 7.06
CA LYS A 48 -9.62 -27.69 7.68
C LYS A 48 -11.12 -27.99 7.89
N PHE A 49 -11.97 -27.58 6.95
CA PHE A 49 -13.39 -27.89 7.04
C PHE A 49 -13.62 -29.39 6.95
N ARG A 50 -14.38 -29.91 7.92
CA ARG A 50 -14.80 -31.30 8.01
C ARG A 50 -16.29 -31.32 8.28
N LEU A 51 -16.98 -32.23 7.60
CA LEU A 51 -18.42 -32.44 7.73
C LEU A 51 -18.67 -33.93 7.88
N GLN A 52 -19.47 -34.30 8.87
CA GLN A 52 -20.05 -35.62 9.03
C GLN A 52 -21.56 -35.49 8.99
N SER A 53 -22.18 -36.19 8.04
CA SER A 53 -23.63 -36.19 7.85
C SER A 53 -24.15 -37.60 7.89
N SER A 54 -25.11 -37.86 8.77
CA SER A 54 -25.90 -39.10 8.81
C SER A 54 -27.37 -38.77 8.59
N ALA A 55 -28.25 -39.79 8.64
CA ALA A 55 -29.70 -39.59 8.49
C ALA A 55 -30.31 -38.65 9.56
N THR A 56 -29.68 -38.51 10.73
CA THR A 56 -30.24 -37.83 11.91
C THR A 56 -29.37 -36.70 12.45
N LEU A 57 -28.12 -36.59 11.99
CA LEU A 57 -27.18 -35.64 12.56
C LEU A 57 -26.24 -35.09 11.50
N ILE A 58 -26.08 -33.77 11.53
CA ILE A 58 -25.03 -33.07 10.79
C ILE A 58 -24.09 -32.44 11.82
N VAL A 59 -22.80 -32.74 11.71
CA VAL A 59 -21.73 -32.11 12.50
C VAL A 59 -20.69 -31.57 11.54
N ALA A 60 -20.30 -30.31 11.71
CA ALA A 60 -19.19 -29.73 10.99
C ALA A 60 -18.24 -28.99 11.93
N ASP A 61 -16.96 -29.01 11.58
CA ASP A 61 -15.91 -28.23 12.23
C ASP A 61 -14.99 -27.57 11.21
N PHE A 62 -14.51 -26.37 11.53
CA PHE A 62 -13.50 -25.67 10.74
C PHE A 62 -12.79 -24.59 11.55
N HIS A 63 -11.64 -24.14 11.05
CA HIS A 63 -10.93 -22.99 11.58
C HIS A 63 -11.21 -21.76 10.73
N ALA A 64 -11.43 -20.61 11.36
CA ALA A 64 -11.51 -19.32 10.70
C ALA A 64 -10.46 -18.36 11.28
N LEU A 65 -9.44 -18.02 10.49
CA LEU A 65 -8.43 -17.04 10.84
C LEU A 65 -8.86 -15.66 10.34
N ASN A 66 -9.16 -14.73 11.25
CA ASN A 66 -9.35 -13.33 10.91
C ASN A 66 -8.00 -12.74 10.46
N ARG A 67 -7.89 -12.39 9.18
CA ARG A 67 -6.61 -11.94 8.58
C ARG A 67 -6.19 -10.55 9.05
N ALA A 68 -7.12 -9.76 9.57
CA ALA A 68 -6.84 -8.42 10.07
C ALA A 68 -6.32 -8.43 11.51
N SER A 69 -6.94 -9.21 12.39
CA SER A 69 -6.54 -9.29 13.80
C SER A 69 -5.54 -10.42 14.11
N GLY A 70 -5.38 -11.38 13.20
CA GLY A 70 -4.58 -12.58 13.41
C GLY A 70 -5.21 -13.60 14.37
N VAL A 71 -6.45 -13.38 14.80
CA VAL A 71 -7.17 -14.28 15.73
C VAL A 71 -7.80 -15.43 14.96
N SER A 72 -7.50 -16.66 15.39
CA SER A 72 -8.12 -17.88 14.86
C SER A 72 -9.25 -18.37 15.79
N LEU A 73 -10.36 -18.78 15.19
CA LEU A 73 -11.51 -19.37 15.87
C LEU A 73 -11.71 -20.80 15.39
N GLU A 74 -11.91 -21.73 16.32
CA GLU A 74 -12.45 -23.07 16.01
C GLU A 74 -13.98 -22.99 16.07
N LEU A 75 -14.61 -23.38 14.97
CA LEU A 75 -16.06 -23.31 14.78
C LEU A 75 -16.63 -24.73 14.77
N ARG A 76 -17.72 -24.92 15.50
CA ARG A 76 -18.48 -26.17 15.53
C ARG A 76 -19.95 -25.90 15.26
N CYS A 77 -20.49 -26.69 14.35
CA CYS A 77 -21.86 -26.56 13.89
C CYS A 77 -22.53 -27.93 14.07
N SER A 78 -23.70 -27.96 14.68
CA SER A 78 -24.48 -29.20 14.81
C SER A 78 -25.96 -28.95 14.58
N SER A 79 -26.62 -29.84 13.85
CA SER A 79 -28.07 -29.85 13.66
C SER A 79 -28.61 -31.26 13.84
N SER A 80 -29.62 -31.42 14.70
CA SER A 80 -30.28 -32.69 14.99
C SER A 80 -31.53 -32.94 14.15
N ASN A 81 -31.92 -32.01 13.28
CA ASN A 81 -33.06 -32.17 12.37
C ASN A 81 -32.55 -32.27 10.94
N GLN A 82 -33.14 -33.21 10.20
CA GLN A 82 -32.88 -33.47 8.79
C GLN A 82 -33.33 -32.23 7.98
N THR A 83 -32.42 -31.28 7.83
CA THR A 83 -32.61 -30.12 6.97
C THR A 83 -32.40 -30.54 5.54
N THR A 84 -33.22 -29.99 4.64
CA THR A 84 -33.07 -30.21 3.19
C THR A 84 -31.65 -29.82 2.75
N PRO A 85 -31.04 -30.57 1.80
CA PRO A 85 -29.78 -30.15 1.17
C PRO A 85 -29.87 -28.69 0.74
N GLY A 86 -28.84 -27.91 1.03
CA GLY A 86 -28.84 -26.48 0.76
C GLY A 86 -29.49 -25.60 1.83
N GLU A 87 -29.63 -26.04 3.08
CA GLU A 87 -29.96 -25.15 4.20
C GLU A 87 -28.70 -24.57 4.87
N TRP A 88 -28.81 -23.38 5.46
CA TRP A 88 -27.74 -22.77 6.25
C TRP A 88 -27.71 -23.34 7.67
N HIS A 89 -26.58 -23.89 8.06
CA HIS A 89 -26.31 -24.40 9.39
C HIS A 89 -25.55 -23.39 10.22
N SER A 90 -26.12 -22.96 11.34
CA SER A 90 -25.44 -22.06 12.27
C SER A 90 -24.31 -22.77 13.00
N CYS A 91 -23.22 -22.04 13.22
CA CYS A 91 -22.04 -22.49 13.92
C CYS A 91 -21.83 -21.68 15.19
N SER A 92 -21.22 -22.31 16.18
CA SER A 92 -20.80 -21.69 17.43
C SER A 92 -19.29 -21.66 17.51
N ALA A 93 -18.75 -20.61 18.13
CA ALA A 93 -17.34 -20.47 18.46
C ALA A 93 -17.17 -20.49 19.98
N ASN A 94 -16.12 -21.13 20.48
CA ASN A 94 -15.74 -20.96 21.87
C ASN A 94 -15.02 -19.61 22.06
N ARG A 95 -15.77 -18.55 22.36
CA ARG A 95 -15.23 -17.20 22.57
C ARG A 95 -15.26 -16.83 24.05
N THR A 96 -14.19 -16.21 24.53
CA THR A 96 -14.13 -15.65 25.89
C THR A 96 -14.96 -14.39 26.06
N ASN A 97 -15.33 -13.73 24.96
CA ASN A 97 -16.11 -12.49 24.97
C ASN A 97 -17.45 -12.69 24.23
N THR A 98 -18.47 -13.15 24.95
CA THR A 98 -19.80 -13.49 24.40
C THR A 98 -20.64 -12.26 24.03
N ASN A 99 -20.19 -11.05 24.39
CA ASN A 99 -20.95 -9.82 24.17
C ASN A 99 -20.79 -9.24 22.76
N GLN A 100 -19.91 -9.81 21.94
CA GLN A 100 -19.68 -9.36 20.58
C GLN A 100 -20.56 -10.14 19.59
N PRO A 101 -21.30 -9.45 18.69
CA PRO A 101 -22.14 -10.13 17.72
C PRO A 101 -21.26 -10.97 16.80
N PHE A 102 -21.60 -12.25 16.72
CA PHE A 102 -20.90 -13.23 15.91
C PHE A 102 -21.93 -14.14 15.26
N LEU A 103 -21.84 -14.25 13.95
CA LEU A 103 -22.59 -15.21 13.15
C LEU A 103 -21.60 -15.93 12.25
N ALA A 104 -21.60 -17.25 12.34
CA ALA A 104 -20.94 -18.11 11.37
C ALA A 104 -21.95 -19.16 10.94
N ALA A 105 -22.00 -19.42 9.63
CA ALA A 105 -22.84 -20.46 9.08
C ALA A 105 -22.17 -21.10 7.87
N PHE A 106 -22.58 -22.31 7.55
CA PHE A 106 -22.20 -22.98 6.30
C PHE A 106 -23.41 -23.59 5.62
N GLN A 107 -23.29 -23.84 4.33
CA GLN A 107 -24.31 -24.48 3.50
C GLN A 107 -23.60 -25.37 2.49
N THR A 108 -24.00 -26.64 2.35
CA THR A 108 -23.48 -27.50 1.27
C THR A 108 -24.29 -27.31 -0.01
N THR A 109 -23.64 -27.43 -1.16
CA THR A 109 -24.34 -27.41 -2.46
C THR A 109 -25.07 -28.73 -2.71
N ASN A 110 -26.01 -28.72 -3.66
CA ASN A 110 -26.64 -29.93 -4.17
C ASN A 110 -25.54 -30.91 -4.61
N ASN A 111 -25.55 -32.12 -4.03
CA ASN A 111 -24.56 -33.20 -4.19
C ASN A 111 -23.26 -33.08 -3.38
N ASN A 112 -23.17 -32.19 -2.38
CA ASN A 112 -21.99 -32.04 -1.51
C ASN A 112 -20.67 -31.82 -2.25
N SER A 113 -20.71 -31.19 -3.43
CA SER A 113 -19.50 -30.89 -4.23
C SER A 113 -18.75 -29.67 -3.74
N ALA A 114 -19.44 -28.77 -3.03
CA ALA A 114 -18.87 -27.58 -2.43
C ALA A 114 -19.60 -27.22 -1.13
N VAL A 115 -18.92 -26.41 -0.32
CA VAL A 115 -19.47 -25.76 0.87
C VAL A 115 -19.36 -24.26 0.71
N SER A 116 -20.45 -23.55 0.99
CA SER A 116 -20.49 -22.10 1.13
C SER A 116 -20.38 -21.73 2.61
N PHE A 117 -19.62 -20.69 2.90
CA PHE A 117 -19.43 -20.14 4.24
C PHE A 117 -19.99 -18.73 4.29
N LEU A 118 -20.53 -18.35 5.44
CA LEU A 118 -20.95 -16.99 5.78
C LEU A 118 -20.40 -16.65 7.16
N LEU A 119 -19.61 -15.60 7.25
CA LEU A 119 -19.10 -15.07 8.51
C LEU A 119 -19.48 -13.59 8.64
N ASN A 120 -20.02 -13.22 9.80
CA ASN A 120 -20.25 -11.86 10.25
C ASN A 120 -19.71 -11.75 11.67
N ASP A 121 -18.65 -10.97 11.84
CA ASP A 121 -17.89 -10.92 13.08
C ASP A 121 -17.45 -9.49 13.39
N THR A 122 -17.24 -9.24 14.68
CA THR A 122 -16.66 -8.00 15.20
C THR A 122 -15.37 -8.27 15.93
N TRP A 123 -14.40 -7.38 15.77
CA TRP A 123 -13.14 -7.42 16.51
C TRP A 123 -12.72 -6.02 16.88
N THR A 124 -11.72 -5.90 17.76
CA THR A 124 -11.28 -4.62 18.28
C THR A 124 -9.77 -4.50 18.15
N CYS A 125 -9.31 -3.37 17.60
CA CYS A 125 -7.90 -3.06 17.42
C CYS A 125 -7.51 -1.91 18.35
N ASN A 126 -6.35 -2.04 19.00
CA ASN A 126 -5.82 -1.06 19.96
C ASN A 126 -4.41 -0.59 19.61
N ASP A 127 -3.94 -0.92 18.40
CA ASP A 127 -2.60 -0.64 17.88
C ASP A 127 -2.35 0.84 17.58
N VAL A 128 -3.40 1.62 17.27
CA VAL A 128 -3.27 3.08 17.04
C VAL A 128 -3.48 3.89 18.31
N ASN A 129 -4.52 3.57 19.08
CA ASN A 129 -4.88 4.30 20.29
C ASN A 129 -5.39 3.35 21.37
N LEU A 130 -4.56 3.10 22.39
CA LEU A 130 -4.91 2.23 23.51
C LEU A 130 -6.11 2.73 24.32
N SER A 131 -6.32 4.05 24.40
CA SER A 131 -7.41 4.66 25.18
C SER A 131 -8.75 4.68 24.45
N LYS A 132 -8.73 4.54 23.12
CA LYS A 132 -9.90 4.55 22.24
C LYS A 132 -9.71 3.48 21.18
N PRO A 133 -9.84 2.20 21.56
CA PRO A 133 -9.69 1.13 20.59
C PRO A 133 -10.82 1.19 19.56
N LEU A 134 -10.50 0.81 18.33
CA LEU A 134 -11.44 0.85 17.22
C LEU A 134 -12.11 -0.52 17.06
N THR A 135 -13.43 -0.55 17.09
CA THR A 135 -14.21 -1.77 16.85
C THR A 135 -14.60 -1.84 15.38
N PHE A 136 -14.27 -2.97 14.77
CA PHE A 136 -14.60 -3.30 13.40
C PHE A 136 -15.73 -4.33 13.36
N ALA A 137 -16.55 -4.23 12.32
CA ALA A 137 -17.56 -5.24 12.00
C ALA A 137 -17.45 -5.51 10.50
N ALA A 138 -17.47 -6.78 10.11
CA ALA A 138 -17.43 -7.15 8.69
C ALA A 138 -18.29 -8.37 8.41
N ILE A 139 -18.70 -8.51 7.16
CA ILE A 139 -19.41 -9.68 6.66
C ILE A 139 -18.76 -10.19 5.38
N GLY A 140 -18.58 -11.49 5.28
CA GLY A 140 -17.96 -12.12 4.12
C GLY A 140 -18.55 -13.49 3.84
N ASN A 141 -18.56 -13.87 2.58
CA ASN A 141 -18.94 -15.20 2.14
C ASN A 141 -18.00 -15.68 1.03
N ASN A 142 -17.86 -17.00 0.93
CA ASN A 142 -17.19 -17.66 -0.19
C ASN A 142 -17.53 -19.15 -0.14
N SER A 143 -17.09 -19.91 -1.13
CA SER A 143 -17.20 -21.36 -1.13
C SER A 143 -15.85 -22.07 -1.23
N ALA A 144 -15.85 -23.36 -0.91
CA ALA A 144 -14.72 -24.27 -1.10
C ALA A 144 -15.21 -25.57 -1.74
N PRO A 145 -14.42 -26.19 -2.61
CA PRO A 145 -14.69 -27.54 -3.09
C PRO A 145 -14.55 -28.56 -1.95
N LEU A 146 -15.43 -29.57 -1.97
CA LEU A 146 -15.43 -30.69 -1.03
C LEU A 146 -14.99 -31.99 -1.71
N SER A 147 -14.36 -32.85 -0.93
CA SER A 147 -14.17 -34.26 -1.25
C SER A 147 -14.91 -35.10 -0.21
N CYS A 148 -15.85 -35.93 -0.67
CA CYS A 148 -16.76 -36.69 0.19
C CYS A 148 -16.61 -38.20 -0.02
N THR A 149 -16.72 -38.95 1.07
CA THR A 149 -16.82 -40.41 1.08
C THR A 149 -18.03 -40.82 1.90
N THR A 150 -18.73 -41.87 1.46
CA THR A 150 -19.87 -42.44 2.18
C THR A 150 -19.52 -43.83 2.61
N ASP A 151 -19.65 -44.11 3.91
CA ASP A 151 -19.38 -45.43 4.46
C ASP A 151 -20.60 -46.37 4.37
N GLN A 152 -20.41 -47.62 4.82
CA GLN A 152 -21.45 -48.64 4.82
C GLN A 152 -22.62 -48.31 5.75
N THR A 153 -22.45 -47.38 6.68
CA THR A 153 -23.50 -46.92 7.61
C THR A 153 -24.33 -45.78 7.02
N ASN A 154 -24.12 -45.44 5.75
CA ASN A 154 -24.67 -44.26 5.07
C ASN A 154 -24.26 -42.95 5.76
N THR A 155 -23.13 -42.93 6.45
CA THR A 155 -22.54 -41.70 6.96
C THR A 155 -21.63 -41.11 5.89
N THR A 156 -21.94 -39.89 5.45
CA THR A 156 -21.12 -39.14 4.50
C THR A 156 -20.14 -38.25 5.28
N SER A 157 -18.85 -38.45 5.05
CA SER A 157 -17.78 -37.60 5.55
C SER A 157 -17.21 -36.76 4.40
N CYS A 158 -17.21 -35.43 4.55
CA CYS A 158 -16.63 -34.52 3.57
C CYS A 158 -15.51 -33.68 4.19
N GLN A 159 -14.53 -33.30 3.37
CA GLN A 159 -13.47 -32.37 3.75
C GLN A 159 -13.20 -31.35 2.64
N SER A 160 -12.88 -30.11 3.01
CA SER A 160 -12.39 -29.11 2.04
C SER A 160 -11.03 -29.55 1.49
N THR A 161 -10.85 -29.48 0.17
CA THR A 161 -9.56 -29.83 -0.45
C THR A 161 -8.54 -28.70 -0.39
N LYS A 162 -9.01 -27.47 -0.18
CA LYS A 162 -8.21 -26.23 -0.14
C LYS A 162 -8.82 -25.27 0.89
N PRO A 163 -8.03 -24.36 1.49
CA PRO A 163 -8.59 -23.29 2.31
C PRO A 163 -9.46 -22.37 1.44
N SER A 164 -10.34 -21.58 2.07
CA SER A 164 -11.19 -20.60 1.38
C SER A 164 -10.97 -19.22 1.98
N LEU A 165 -10.71 -18.22 1.13
CA LEU A 165 -10.66 -16.83 1.56
C LEU A 165 -12.06 -16.21 1.46
N LEU A 166 -12.65 -15.86 2.59
CA LEU A 166 -13.85 -15.03 2.66
C LEU A 166 -13.42 -13.56 2.63
N LYS A 167 -13.44 -12.96 1.45
CA LYS A 167 -13.28 -11.52 1.29
C LYS A 167 -14.47 -10.84 1.94
N ALA A 168 -14.23 -9.92 2.87
CA ALA A 168 -15.30 -9.30 3.63
C ALA A 168 -15.53 -7.84 3.23
N SER A 169 -16.78 -7.41 3.30
CA SER A 169 -17.17 -6.01 3.30
C SER A 169 -17.13 -5.51 4.73
N LEU A 170 -16.45 -4.40 4.95
CA LEU A 170 -16.46 -3.72 6.24
C LEU A 170 -17.80 -3.00 6.43
N LEU A 171 -18.41 -3.19 7.60
CA LEU A 171 -19.67 -2.57 8.02
C LEU A 171 -19.43 -1.43 9.03
N ALA A 172 -18.38 -1.54 9.84
CA ALA A 172 -18.00 -0.55 10.84
C ALA A 172 -16.47 -0.47 10.97
N PRO A 173 -15.89 0.70 11.31
CA PRO A 173 -16.56 1.97 11.64
C PRO A 173 -17.18 2.68 10.44
N VAL A 174 -16.68 2.37 9.24
CA VAL A 174 -17.15 2.91 7.97
C VAL A 174 -17.45 1.74 7.05
N LYS A 175 -18.54 1.85 6.29
CA LYS A 175 -18.88 0.85 5.29
C LYS A 175 -17.94 0.97 4.09
N VAL A 176 -17.17 -0.08 3.81
CA VAL A 176 -16.18 -0.12 2.73
C VAL A 176 -16.18 -1.53 2.14
N ASN A 177 -16.09 -1.67 0.82
CA ASN A 177 -15.76 -2.94 0.17
C ASN A 177 -14.32 -2.84 -0.35
N PRO A 178 -13.31 -3.29 0.41
CA PRO A 178 -11.93 -3.07 0.02
C PRO A 178 -11.62 -3.68 -1.34
N ALA A 179 -11.10 -2.85 -2.23
CA ALA A 179 -10.62 -3.31 -3.52
C ALA A 179 -9.34 -4.12 -3.30
N TYR A 180 -9.40 -5.41 -3.66
CA TYR A 180 -8.21 -6.24 -3.73
C TYR A 180 -7.33 -5.80 -4.90
N GLY A 181 -6.01 -5.93 -4.73
CA GLY A 181 -5.05 -5.66 -5.79
C GLY A 181 -5.15 -6.67 -6.92
N SER A 182 -4.70 -6.29 -8.11
CA SER A 182 -4.51 -7.24 -9.21
C SER A 182 -3.33 -8.17 -8.98
N GLY A 183 -2.50 -7.91 -7.96
CA GLY A 183 -1.29 -8.67 -7.68
C GLY A 183 -0.14 -8.34 -8.63
N PRO A 184 1.06 -8.91 -8.38
CA PRO A 184 2.23 -8.69 -9.21
C PRO A 184 1.98 -9.12 -10.66
N LEU A 185 2.49 -8.36 -11.63
CA LEU A 185 2.31 -8.68 -13.04
C LEU A 185 2.70 -10.13 -13.37
N GLY A 186 1.80 -10.84 -14.05
CA GLY A 186 2.03 -12.21 -14.54
C GLY A 186 1.83 -13.32 -13.50
N HIS A 187 1.44 -13.01 -12.25
CA HIS A 187 1.38 -14.00 -11.18
C HIS A 187 0.37 -15.13 -11.42
N ASP A 188 -0.76 -14.80 -12.04
CA ASP A 188 -1.87 -15.70 -12.36
C ASP A 188 -1.85 -16.17 -13.83
N THR A 189 -0.87 -15.72 -14.62
CA THR A 189 -0.69 -16.17 -16.01
C THR A 189 -0.42 -17.67 -16.03
N LYS A 190 -1.27 -18.41 -16.76
CA LYS A 190 -1.11 -19.85 -16.93
C LYS A 190 0.30 -20.19 -17.38
N GLY A 191 1.00 -21.00 -16.59
CA GLY A 191 2.37 -21.41 -16.90
C GLY A 191 3.43 -20.70 -16.06
N CYS A 192 3.08 -19.65 -15.31
CA CYS A 192 4.02 -18.91 -14.44
C CYS A 192 4.87 -19.88 -13.60
N THR A 193 4.26 -20.80 -12.86
CA THR A 193 4.98 -21.77 -12.03
C THR A 193 5.83 -22.76 -12.85
N ALA A 194 5.36 -23.16 -14.03
CA ALA A 194 6.04 -24.15 -14.86
C ALA A 194 7.26 -23.56 -15.58
N GLU A 195 7.10 -22.38 -16.18
CA GLU A 195 8.13 -21.66 -16.94
C GLU A 195 9.20 -21.08 -16.01
N SER A 196 8.84 -20.71 -14.78
CA SER A 196 9.80 -20.24 -13.78
C SER A 196 10.87 -21.28 -13.37
N ARG A 197 10.72 -22.55 -13.77
CA ARG A 197 11.73 -23.60 -13.54
C ARG A 197 13.03 -23.36 -14.30
N THR A 198 12.94 -22.68 -15.44
CA THR A 198 14.07 -22.28 -16.30
C THR A 198 13.92 -20.78 -16.55
N PRO A 199 14.29 -19.95 -15.57
CA PRO A 199 14.06 -18.52 -15.67
C PRO A 199 14.90 -17.93 -16.80
N GLU A 200 14.26 -17.08 -17.60
CA GLU A 200 14.84 -16.49 -18.80
C GLU A 200 14.64 -14.98 -18.80
N TRP A 201 15.63 -14.27 -19.33
CA TRP A 201 15.57 -12.83 -19.52
C TRP A 201 16.11 -12.45 -20.89
N GLU A 202 15.65 -11.31 -21.40
CA GLU A 202 16.19 -10.65 -22.59
C GLU A 202 16.68 -9.25 -22.18
N VAL A 203 17.86 -8.85 -22.66
CA VAL A 203 18.29 -7.45 -22.61
C VAL A 203 17.89 -6.78 -23.91
N ALA A 204 16.74 -6.12 -23.91
CA ALA A 204 16.17 -5.48 -25.09
C ALA A 204 17.00 -4.28 -25.56
N ALA A 205 17.64 -3.55 -24.63
CA ALA A 205 18.51 -2.44 -24.95
C ALA A 205 19.53 -2.16 -23.83
N THR A 206 20.69 -1.69 -24.21
CA THR A 206 21.76 -1.19 -23.35
C THR A 206 22.32 0.09 -23.95
N GLN A 207 22.57 1.08 -23.11
CA GLN A 207 23.27 2.31 -23.43
C GLN A 207 24.29 2.59 -22.32
N LEU A 208 25.56 2.67 -22.69
CA LEU A 208 26.65 3.02 -21.79
C LEU A 208 27.32 4.30 -22.27
N ASN A 209 27.66 5.16 -21.33
CA ASN A 209 28.56 6.28 -21.55
C ASN A 209 29.74 6.11 -20.60
N LEU A 210 30.89 5.71 -21.14
CA LEU A 210 32.09 5.38 -20.37
C LEU A 210 33.15 6.45 -20.60
N ARG A 211 33.74 6.92 -19.50
CA ARG A 211 34.93 7.77 -19.50
C ARG A 211 36.13 6.98 -19.04
N SER A 212 37.13 6.83 -19.91
CA SER A 212 38.38 6.13 -19.65
C SER A 212 39.56 7.06 -19.85
N VAL A 213 40.51 7.07 -18.93
CA VAL A 213 41.76 7.85 -19.05
C VAL A 213 42.93 6.88 -18.96
N ALA A 214 43.82 6.93 -19.96
CA ALA A 214 44.93 5.99 -20.11
C ALA A 214 44.49 4.51 -20.04
N GLY A 215 43.37 4.18 -20.68
CA GLY A 215 42.81 2.82 -20.73
C GLY A 215 42.08 2.36 -19.47
N ASN A 216 42.01 3.18 -18.41
CA ASN A 216 41.32 2.86 -17.16
C ASN A 216 40.00 3.61 -17.06
N LEU A 217 38.91 2.90 -16.73
CA LEU A 217 37.61 3.52 -16.44
C LEU A 217 37.75 4.50 -15.26
N GLN A 218 37.34 5.75 -15.47
CA GLN A 218 37.30 6.80 -14.45
C GLN A 218 35.87 7.03 -13.95
N SER A 219 34.89 7.02 -14.86
CA SER A 219 33.48 7.21 -14.54
C SER A 219 32.61 6.76 -15.71
N GLY A 220 31.32 6.57 -15.49
CA GLY A 220 30.38 6.35 -16.58
C GLY A 220 28.94 6.28 -16.09
N ASN A 221 28.02 6.06 -17.02
CA ASN A 221 26.63 5.76 -16.74
C ASN A 221 26.20 4.54 -17.54
N ALA A 222 25.35 3.72 -16.95
CA ALA A 222 24.72 2.59 -17.62
C ALA A 222 23.20 2.76 -17.58
N PHE A 223 22.56 2.42 -18.70
CA PHE A 223 21.11 2.28 -18.82
C PHE A 223 20.80 0.98 -19.56
N ILE A 224 19.97 0.13 -18.97
CA ILE A 224 19.66 -1.22 -19.45
C ILE A 224 18.15 -1.45 -19.36
N ILE A 225 17.55 -1.95 -20.43
CA ILE A 225 16.16 -2.41 -20.46
C ILE A 225 16.17 -3.94 -20.40
N LEU A 226 15.65 -4.50 -19.31
CA LEU A 226 15.51 -5.93 -19.08
C LEU A 226 14.06 -6.36 -19.30
N ARG A 227 13.85 -7.49 -19.99
CA ARG A 227 12.55 -8.14 -20.14
C ARG A 227 12.56 -9.53 -19.53
N ASN A 228 11.41 -9.90 -18.97
CA ASN A 228 11.05 -11.26 -18.61
C ASN A 228 9.69 -11.55 -19.26
N ASP A 229 9.73 -12.13 -20.46
CA ASP A 229 8.56 -12.30 -21.32
C ASP A 229 7.51 -13.25 -20.71
N HIS A 230 7.96 -14.26 -19.96
CA HIS A 230 7.07 -15.20 -19.26
C HIS A 230 6.16 -14.50 -18.25
N LEU A 231 6.64 -13.41 -17.63
CA LEU A 231 5.85 -12.59 -16.72
C LEU A 231 5.17 -11.40 -17.41
N GLY A 232 5.50 -11.15 -18.69
CA GLY A 232 5.17 -9.91 -19.38
C GLY A 232 5.82 -8.67 -18.74
N TYR A 233 6.92 -8.84 -18.00
CA TYR A 233 7.53 -7.80 -17.17
C TYR A 233 8.71 -7.12 -17.88
N THR A 234 8.76 -5.79 -17.82
CA THR A 234 9.91 -4.98 -18.26
C THR A 234 10.41 -4.10 -17.13
N ALA A 235 11.74 -4.01 -16.98
CA ALA A 235 12.40 -3.08 -16.06
C ALA A 235 13.37 -2.17 -16.81
N SER A 236 13.41 -0.91 -16.40
CA SER A 236 14.45 0.04 -16.78
C SER A 236 15.43 0.18 -15.62
N CYS A 237 16.69 -0.14 -15.87
CA CYS A 237 17.75 -0.15 -14.88
C CYS A 237 18.84 0.85 -15.25
N GLY A 238 19.34 1.59 -14.28
CA GLY A 238 20.44 2.50 -14.52
C GLY A 238 21.24 2.85 -13.27
N GLY A 239 22.39 3.45 -13.49
CA GLY A 239 23.30 3.82 -12.41
C GLY A 239 24.59 4.45 -12.92
N VAL A 240 25.31 5.07 -11.98
CA VAL A 240 26.64 5.62 -12.20
C VAL A 240 27.67 4.50 -12.05
N LEU A 241 28.58 4.40 -13.01
CA LEU A 241 29.74 3.51 -12.96
C LEU A 241 30.93 4.31 -12.42
N THR A 242 31.56 3.79 -11.37
CA THR A 242 32.68 4.45 -10.70
C THR A 242 33.99 3.82 -11.14
N GLY A 243 34.97 4.65 -11.50
CA GLY A 243 36.31 4.20 -11.83
C GLY A 243 37.08 3.66 -10.63
N GLY A 244 38.09 2.82 -10.88
CA GLY A 244 38.90 2.19 -9.83
C GLY A 244 38.20 1.08 -9.03
N VAL A 245 36.88 0.90 -9.20
CA VAL A 245 36.16 -0.27 -8.67
C VAL A 245 36.40 -1.46 -9.58
N THR A 246 36.92 -2.55 -9.03
CA THR A 246 37.09 -3.81 -9.75
C THR A 246 35.81 -4.65 -9.67
N GLY A 247 35.39 -5.20 -10.81
CA GLY A 247 34.24 -6.11 -10.90
C GLY A 247 32.90 -5.42 -11.11
N ALA A 248 31.83 -6.19 -10.85
CA ALA A 248 30.47 -5.80 -11.16
C ALA A 248 29.92 -4.72 -10.20
N GLN A 249 29.27 -3.71 -10.77
CA GLN A 249 28.70 -2.57 -10.05
C GLN A 249 27.17 -2.63 -10.08
N PRO A 250 26.47 -2.25 -8.99
CA PRO A 250 25.02 -2.35 -8.92
C PRO A 250 24.32 -1.28 -9.75
N LEU A 251 23.25 -1.66 -10.43
CA LEU A 251 22.32 -0.74 -11.11
C LEU A 251 20.96 -0.79 -10.41
N SER A 252 20.33 0.37 -10.28
CA SER A 252 18.99 0.49 -9.71
C SER A 252 17.94 0.26 -10.79
N CYS A 253 16.96 -0.59 -10.53
CA CYS A 253 15.90 -0.91 -11.48
C CYS A 253 14.55 -0.35 -11.03
N ALA A 254 13.82 0.20 -11.97
CA ALA A 254 12.40 0.52 -11.84
C ALA A 254 11.62 -0.36 -12.83
N GLY A 255 10.76 -1.22 -12.30
CA GLY A 255 9.83 -2.00 -13.10
C GLY A 255 8.70 -1.15 -13.67
N GLN A 256 8.00 -1.67 -14.68
CA GLN A 256 6.69 -1.14 -15.06
C GLN A 256 5.74 -1.22 -13.86
N THR A 257 5.49 -0.08 -13.22
CA THR A 257 4.49 0.03 -12.17
C THR A 257 3.22 0.60 -12.81
N PRO A 258 2.09 -0.13 -12.79
CA PRO A 258 0.83 0.50 -13.13
C PRO A 258 0.54 1.63 -12.13
N PHE A 259 -0.09 2.71 -12.57
CA PHE A 259 -0.61 3.79 -11.70
C PHE A 259 -1.75 3.24 -10.83
N ARG A 260 -1.42 2.42 -9.84
CA ARG A 260 -2.33 1.74 -8.92
C ARG A 260 -1.70 1.73 -7.53
N ARG A 261 -2.53 1.46 -6.53
CA ARG A 261 -2.03 1.24 -5.15
C ARG A 261 -0.94 0.17 -5.19
N PRO A 262 0.19 0.37 -4.51
CA PRO A 262 1.26 -0.62 -4.51
C PRO A 262 0.72 -1.96 -4.01
N ASP A 263 0.91 -3.00 -4.81
CA ASP A 263 0.61 -4.37 -4.40
C ASP A 263 1.49 -4.74 -3.20
N LYS A 264 0.98 -5.64 -2.36
CA LYS A 264 1.75 -6.18 -1.23
C LYS A 264 3.06 -6.82 -1.69
N TYR A 265 3.02 -7.52 -2.82
CA TYR A 265 4.18 -8.12 -3.44
C TYR A 265 4.51 -7.39 -4.75
N GLN A 266 5.78 -7.12 -4.99
CA GLN A 266 6.25 -6.47 -6.22
C GLN A 266 7.47 -7.22 -6.76
N ILE A 267 7.54 -7.34 -8.08
CA ILE A 267 8.70 -7.95 -8.73
C ILE A 267 9.94 -7.12 -8.39
N GLY A 268 10.88 -7.74 -7.70
CA GLY A 268 12.17 -7.13 -7.37
C GLY A 268 13.17 -7.46 -8.46
N THR A 269 13.85 -6.46 -9.02
CA THR A 269 14.92 -6.67 -10.00
C THR A 269 16.16 -5.89 -9.57
N SER A 270 17.31 -6.55 -9.59
CA SER A 270 18.61 -5.93 -9.34
C SER A 270 19.59 -6.43 -10.39
N LEU A 271 20.44 -5.53 -10.89
CA LEU A 271 21.47 -5.86 -11.86
C LEU A 271 22.85 -5.56 -11.27
N LEU A 272 23.81 -6.42 -11.57
CA LEU A 272 25.24 -6.14 -11.39
C LEU A 272 25.89 -6.14 -12.77
N PHE A 273 26.56 -5.03 -13.12
CA PHE A 273 27.20 -4.86 -14.42
C PHE A 273 28.71 -4.67 -14.27
N ASP A 274 29.50 -5.52 -14.92
CA ASP A 274 30.95 -5.38 -14.99
C ASP A 274 31.36 -4.64 -16.27
N PRO A 275 31.83 -3.38 -16.19
CA PRO A 275 32.19 -2.59 -17.36
C PRO A 275 33.47 -3.08 -18.08
N LYS A 276 34.27 -3.96 -17.47
CA LYS A 276 35.49 -4.50 -18.08
C LYS A 276 35.18 -5.72 -18.95
N THR A 277 34.28 -6.58 -18.51
CA THR A 277 33.90 -7.82 -19.20
C THR A 277 32.59 -7.70 -19.97
N PHE A 278 31.85 -6.59 -19.76
CA PHE A 278 30.47 -6.40 -20.18
C PHE A 278 29.53 -7.53 -19.70
N ALA A 279 29.90 -8.22 -18.62
CA ALA A 279 29.06 -9.22 -18.00
C ALA A 279 27.94 -8.53 -17.20
N LEU A 280 26.71 -8.90 -17.50
CA LEU A 280 25.53 -8.50 -16.76
C LEU A 280 25.03 -9.69 -15.94
N THR A 281 24.86 -9.49 -14.64
CA THR A 281 24.18 -10.44 -13.76
C THR A 281 22.83 -9.89 -13.37
N VAL A 282 21.79 -10.67 -13.64
CA VAL A 282 20.42 -10.41 -13.20
C VAL A 282 20.17 -11.15 -11.90
N ASN A 283 19.52 -10.50 -10.95
CA ASN A 283 18.89 -11.13 -9.80
C ASN A 283 17.46 -10.59 -9.67
N GLN A 284 16.48 -11.47 -9.86
CA GLN A 284 15.07 -11.12 -9.90
C GLN A 284 14.27 -12.00 -8.94
N THR A 285 13.30 -11.40 -8.24
CA THR A 285 12.28 -12.11 -7.45
C THR A 285 10.90 -11.79 -7.99
N TRP A 286 10.09 -12.82 -8.22
CA TRP A 286 8.71 -12.71 -8.69
C TRP A 286 7.82 -13.76 -8.01
N PHE A 287 6.54 -13.77 -8.37
CA PHE A 287 5.52 -14.53 -7.66
C PHE A 287 4.59 -15.22 -8.64
N CYS A 288 4.13 -16.42 -8.28
CA CYS A 288 3.16 -17.18 -9.06
C CYS A 288 2.08 -17.78 -8.14
N ASP A 289 0.85 -17.83 -8.64
CA ASP A 289 -0.24 -18.62 -8.06
C ASP A 289 -1.20 -19.18 -9.12
N ASP A 290 -0.74 -19.22 -10.38
CA ASP A 290 -1.46 -19.70 -11.57
C ASP A 290 -2.07 -21.10 -11.44
N GLN A 291 -1.50 -21.95 -10.59
CA GLN A 291 -2.01 -23.30 -10.31
C GLN A 291 -3.04 -23.32 -9.18
N ASP A 292 -2.82 -22.48 -8.16
CA ASP A 292 -3.64 -22.42 -6.97
C ASP A 292 -3.41 -21.12 -6.18
N PRO A 293 -4.40 -20.20 -6.13
CA PRO A 293 -4.29 -18.98 -5.33
C PRO A 293 -4.18 -19.25 -3.82
N ALA A 294 -4.52 -20.46 -3.35
CA ALA A 294 -4.28 -20.88 -1.97
C ALA A 294 -2.82 -21.29 -1.68
N GLN A 295 -2.00 -21.50 -2.70
CA GLN A 295 -0.59 -21.90 -2.56
C GLN A 295 0.35 -21.00 -3.38
N PRO A 296 0.31 -19.67 -3.16
CA PRO A 296 1.19 -18.75 -3.87
C PRO A 296 2.65 -19.02 -3.51
N ILE A 297 3.55 -18.83 -4.48
CA ILE A 297 4.99 -19.02 -4.30
C ILE A 297 5.77 -17.75 -4.67
N SER A 298 6.85 -17.51 -3.95
CA SER A 298 7.91 -16.57 -4.31
C SER A 298 9.06 -17.34 -4.93
N ILE A 299 9.64 -16.79 -6.00
CA ILE A 299 10.75 -17.39 -6.74
C ILE A 299 11.81 -16.32 -6.90
N THR A 300 13.04 -16.62 -6.51
CA THR A 300 14.22 -15.79 -6.80
C THR A 300 15.14 -16.57 -7.72
N ALA A 301 15.65 -15.92 -8.76
CA ALA A 301 16.63 -16.49 -9.66
C ALA A 301 17.72 -15.50 -10.03
N SER A 302 18.84 -16.05 -10.49
CA SER A 302 19.94 -15.26 -11.01
C SER A 302 20.56 -15.91 -12.25
N GLY A 303 20.98 -15.08 -13.20
CA GLY A 303 21.69 -15.49 -14.41
C GLY A 303 22.70 -14.43 -14.80
N THR A 304 23.78 -14.86 -15.46
CA THR A 304 24.84 -13.97 -15.93
C THR A 304 25.05 -14.18 -17.42
N THR A 305 25.15 -13.10 -18.18
CA THR A 305 25.41 -13.14 -19.63
C THR A 305 26.38 -12.02 -20.03
N PRO A 306 27.31 -12.24 -20.96
CA PRO A 306 28.04 -11.15 -21.59
C PRO A 306 27.13 -10.38 -22.56
N LEU A 307 27.17 -9.05 -22.51
CA LEU A 307 26.42 -8.21 -23.44
C LEU A 307 27.23 -7.98 -24.73
N PRO A 308 26.69 -8.33 -25.91
CA PRO A 308 27.32 -7.98 -27.18
C PRO A 308 27.05 -6.50 -27.48
N LEU A 309 27.99 -5.64 -27.08
CA LEU A 309 27.88 -4.20 -27.23
C LEU A 309 28.74 -3.70 -28.40
N GLU A 310 28.19 -2.78 -29.18
CA GLU A 310 28.92 -2.00 -30.17
C GLU A 310 29.34 -0.67 -29.54
N CYS A 311 30.64 -0.42 -29.50
CA CYS A 311 31.21 0.78 -28.88
C CYS A 311 31.80 1.73 -29.92
N GLN A 312 31.47 3.01 -29.81
CA GLN A 312 32.02 4.10 -30.62
C GLN A 312 32.78 5.07 -29.72
N VAL A 313 34.04 5.33 -30.07
CA VAL A 313 34.88 6.31 -29.39
C VAL A 313 34.51 7.70 -29.90
N PHE A 314 34.02 8.57 -29.02
CA PHE A 314 33.65 9.94 -29.38
C PHE A 314 34.83 10.91 -29.26
N ASN A 315 35.67 10.70 -28.25
CA ASN A 315 36.96 11.37 -28.08
C ASN A 315 37.93 10.43 -27.32
N GLU A 316 39.17 10.88 -27.09
CA GLU A 316 40.21 10.06 -26.44
C GLU A 316 39.81 9.51 -25.06
N GLU A 317 38.85 10.16 -24.39
CA GLU A 317 38.40 9.76 -23.06
C GLU A 317 37.00 9.13 -23.03
N THR A 318 36.16 9.31 -24.05
CA THR A 318 34.72 9.01 -23.98
C THR A 318 34.32 7.97 -25.01
N THR A 319 33.70 6.90 -24.54
CA THR A 319 33.19 5.80 -25.36
C THR A 319 31.70 5.61 -25.10
N PHE A 320 30.91 5.61 -26.16
CA PHE A 320 29.49 5.27 -26.11
C PHE A 320 29.31 3.83 -26.58
N CYS A 321 28.62 3.00 -25.79
CA CYS A 321 28.32 1.64 -26.19
C CYS A 321 26.81 1.40 -26.22
N THR A 322 26.33 0.70 -27.23
CA THR A 322 24.92 0.32 -27.36
C THR A 322 24.79 -1.15 -27.77
N GLY A 323 23.71 -1.81 -27.34
CA GLY A 323 23.46 -3.20 -27.73
C GLY A 323 22.35 -3.86 -26.92
N GLY A 324 22.33 -5.19 -26.91
CA GLY A 324 21.33 -6.02 -26.23
C GLY A 324 21.67 -7.49 -26.43
N THR A 325 20.90 -8.42 -25.87
CA THR A 325 21.11 -9.84 -26.14
C THR A 325 20.43 -10.26 -27.45
N ASN A 326 20.98 -11.25 -28.14
CA ASN A 326 20.31 -11.88 -29.29
C ASN A 326 19.38 -12.99 -28.79
N GLY A 327 18.24 -12.60 -28.23
CA GLY A 327 17.27 -13.50 -27.60
C GLY A 327 17.45 -13.64 -26.10
N SER A 328 16.79 -14.66 -25.52
CA SER A 328 16.81 -14.91 -24.09
C SER A 328 18.09 -15.61 -23.63
N PHE A 329 18.46 -15.37 -22.37
CA PHE A 329 19.46 -16.16 -21.66
C PHE A 329 18.86 -16.69 -20.36
N THR A 330 19.29 -17.89 -19.98
CA THR A 330 18.75 -18.60 -18.83
C THR A 330 19.51 -18.26 -17.54
N GLY A 331 18.85 -18.48 -16.40
CA GLY A 331 19.50 -18.50 -15.09
C GLY A 331 19.07 -19.70 -14.27
N ASN A 332 19.43 -19.64 -12.99
CA ASN A 332 19.13 -20.67 -12.01
C ASN A 332 18.28 -20.10 -10.88
N ILE A 333 17.29 -20.86 -10.42
CA ILE A 333 16.55 -20.55 -9.20
C ILE A 333 17.52 -20.60 -8.03
N THR A 334 17.60 -19.50 -7.28
CA THR A 334 18.40 -19.38 -6.06
C THR A 334 17.55 -19.56 -4.81
N SER A 335 16.26 -19.24 -4.86
CA SER A 335 15.34 -19.47 -3.75
C SER A 335 13.90 -19.70 -4.22
N ARG A 336 13.14 -20.49 -3.45
CA ARG A 336 11.71 -20.71 -3.64
C ARG A 336 11.04 -20.83 -2.27
N ALA A 337 9.95 -20.10 -2.05
CA ALA A 337 9.23 -20.09 -0.78
C ALA A 337 7.71 -20.10 -1.01
N LEU A 338 6.98 -20.85 -0.16
CA LEU A 338 5.52 -20.77 -0.11
C LEU A 338 5.11 -19.50 0.66
N LEU A 339 4.12 -18.79 0.13
CA LEU A 339 3.55 -17.58 0.74
C LEU A 339 2.21 -17.90 1.44
N GLN A 340 1.67 -16.90 2.13
CA GLN A 340 0.38 -17.04 2.78
C GLN A 340 -0.73 -17.24 1.71
N PRO A 341 -1.74 -18.10 1.95
CA PRO A 341 -2.83 -18.29 1.00
C PRO A 341 -3.45 -16.96 0.57
N TYR A 342 -3.69 -16.82 -0.74
CA TYR A 342 -4.35 -15.68 -1.37
C TYR A 342 -3.65 -14.32 -1.18
N SER A 343 -2.37 -14.32 -0.79
CA SER A 343 -1.70 -13.08 -0.39
C SER A 343 -1.25 -12.19 -1.56
N LEU A 344 -1.15 -12.72 -2.78
CA LEU A 344 -0.63 -11.95 -3.93
C LEU A 344 -1.55 -10.80 -4.33
N ASN A 345 -2.86 -10.97 -4.18
CA ASN A 345 -3.85 -9.92 -4.45
C ASN A 345 -4.17 -9.04 -3.24
N ASP A 346 -3.48 -9.21 -2.11
CA ASP A 346 -3.66 -8.31 -0.98
C ASP A 346 -3.10 -6.93 -1.33
N PRO A 347 -3.84 -5.83 -1.09
CA PRO A 347 -3.27 -4.50 -1.16
C PRO A 347 -2.22 -4.31 -0.06
N LEU A 348 -1.22 -3.46 -0.31
CA LEU A 348 -0.33 -3.02 0.76
C LEU A 348 -1.14 -2.25 1.80
N ALA A 349 -1.10 -2.76 3.04
CA ALA A 349 -1.72 -2.10 4.17
C ALA A 349 -0.96 -0.82 4.50
N THR A 350 -1.60 0.33 4.31
CA THR A 350 -1.02 1.66 4.55
C THR A 350 -1.76 2.32 5.72
N ALA A 351 -1.01 2.82 6.71
CA ALA A 351 -1.59 3.63 7.78
C ALA A 351 -1.98 5.03 7.28
N GLU A 352 -1.27 5.51 6.26
CA GLU A 352 -1.46 6.82 5.63
C GLU A 352 -2.39 6.69 4.43
N SER A 353 -3.70 6.79 4.66
CA SER A 353 -4.71 6.75 3.60
C SER A 353 -5.84 7.72 3.93
N CYS A 354 -6.54 8.22 2.91
CA CYS A 354 -7.63 9.18 3.08
C CYS A 354 -8.67 8.62 4.06
N THR A 355 -9.17 7.40 3.83
CA THR A 355 -10.24 6.82 4.66
C THR A 355 -9.76 6.59 6.10
N ILE A 356 -8.57 6.01 6.27
CA ILE A 356 -8.04 5.66 7.60
C ILE A 356 -7.75 6.92 8.43
N SER A 357 -7.07 7.91 7.85
CA SER A 357 -6.76 9.17 8.55
C SER A 357 -8.04 9.93 8.90
N SER A 358 -9.06 9.86 8.05
CA SER A 358 -10.36 10.50 8.29
C SER A 358 -11.13 9.91 9.48
N VAL A 359 -10.97 8.61 9.73
CA VAL A 359 -11.61 7.92 10.86
C VAL A 359 -10.83 8.13 12.16
N LEU A 360 -9.50 8.05 12.10
CA LEU A 360 -8.67 7.99 13.30
C LEU A 360 -8.35 9.37 13.89
N SER A 361 -7.94 10.32 13.03
CA SER A 361 -7.45 11.63 13.46
C SER A 361 -7.52 12.63 12.30
N PRO A 362 -8.73 12.95 11.80
CA PRO A 362 -8.90 13.82 10.65
C PRO A 362 -8.35 15.22 10.97
N ALA A 363 -7.53 15.73 10.06
CA ALA A 363 -6.92 17.04 10.18
C ALA A 363 -6.63 17.59 8.77
N TRP A 364 -6.49 18.90 8.68
CA TRP A 364 -6.15 19.61 7.45
C TRP A 364 -4.84 20.37 7.65
N TRP A 365 -3.99 20.31 6.64
CA TRP A 365 -2.92 21.27 6.45
C TRP A 365 -3.50 22.52 5.80
N PHE A 366 -3.07 23.68 6.27
CA PHE A 366 -3.38 24.96 5.67
C PHE A 366 -2.10 25.70 5.35
N SER A 367 -2.11 26.54 4.31
CA SER A 367 -1.01 27.45 4.00
C SER A 367 -1.51 28.67 3.24
N ALA A 368 -0.60 29.59 2.90
CA ALA A 368 -0.84 30.71 1.99
C ALA A 368 -2.10 31.53 2.30
N PHE A 369 -2.35 31.80 3.59
CA PHE A 369 -3.48 32.64 3.98
C PHE A 369 -3.26 34.09 3.56
N GLU A 370 -4.21 34.62 2.81
CA GLU A 370 -4.23 35.99 2.31
C GLU A 370 -5.62 36.59 2.47
N THR A 371 -5.67 37.86 2.83
CA THR A 371 -6.92 38.64 2.84
C THR A 371 -6.70 39.96 2.13
N ASN A 372 -7.73 40.43 1.44
CA ASN A 372 -7.75 41.73 0.79
C ASN A 372 -9.06 42.44 1.14
N THR A 373 -8.95 43.62 1.74
CA THR A 373 -10.09 44.46 2.16
C THR A 373 -10.00 45.82 1.49
N THR A 374 -11.14 46.35 1.06
CA THR A 374 -11.27 47.74 0.57
C THR A 374 -11.93 48.58 1.67
N THR A 375 -11.35 49.71 2.07
CA THR A 375 -11.88 50.60 3.13
C THR A 375 -13.26 51.18 2.80
N ASN A 376 -13.68 51.14 1.53
CA ASN A 376 -15.01 51.60 1.10
C ASN A 376 -16.11 50.53 1.20
N ASN A 377 -15.76 49.26 1.44
CA ASN A 377 -16.69 48.16 1.76
C ASN A 377 -16.34 47.63 3.14
N THR A 378 -16.68 48.41 4.18
CA THR A 378 -16.19 48.25 5.57
C THR A 378 -16.34 46.87 6.19
N ASP A 379 -17.13 45.97 5.57
CA ASP A 379 -17.47 44.68 6.15
C ASP A 379 -17.11 43.50 5.22
N MET A 380 -16.49 43.70 4.05
CA MET A 380 -16.25 42.60 3.09
C MET A 380 -14.78 42.40 2.73
N VAL A 381 -14.35 41.14 2.84
CA VAL A 381 -12.98 40.70 2.55
C VAL A 381 -13.00 39.65 1.44
N THR A 382 -12.01 39.67 0.55
CA THR A 382 -11.63 38.46 -0.18
C THR A 382 -10.63 37.71 0.67
N ALA A 383 -10.96 36.49 1.10
CA ALA A 383 -10.04 35.63 1.84
C ALA A 383 -9.66 34.44 0.98
N ARG A 384 -8.37 34.11 1.01
CA ARG A 384 -7.73 33.04 0.26
C ARG A 384 -6.85 32.23 1.19
N PHE A 385 -6.85 30.91 1.01
CA PHE A 385 -5.91 30.02 1.68
C PHE A 385 -5.81 28.72 0.89
N ALA A 386 -4.72 27.99 1.08
CA ALA A 386 -4.57 26.65 0.54
C ALA A 386 -4.88 25.62 1.63
N MET A 387 -5.48 24.48 1.26
CA MET A 387 -5.72 23.37 2.19
C MET A 387 -5.55 21.99 1.57
N GLU A 388 -5.13 21.02 2.37
CA GLU A 388 -4.89 19.62 1.99
C GLU A 388 -5.22 18.70 3.17
N LEU A 389 -5.91 17.57 2.91
CA LEU A 389 -6.22 16.60 3.94
C LEU A 389 -4.92 15.95 4.45
N GLN A 390 -4.75 15.90 5.77
CA GLN A 390 -3.59 15.26 6.36
C GLN A 390 -3.74 13.74 6.34
N THR A 391 -2.95 13.08 5.50
CA THR A 391 -2.82 11.61 5.48
C THR A 391 -1.51 11.12 6.10
N GLY A 392 -0.46 11.95 6.11
CA GLY A 392 0.85 11.62 6.69
C GLY A 392 1.41 12.70 7.63
N ALA A 393 2.69 12.54 8.01
CA ALA A 393 3.37 13.46 8.93
C ALA A 393 3.68 14.84 8.34
N GLN A 394 3.80 14.92 7.01
CA GLN A 394 4.11 16.15 6.29
C GLN A 394 3.06 16.42 5.21
N SER A 395 2.92 17.69 4.84
CA SER A 395 2.13 18.13 3.68
C SER A 395 2.81 17.65 2.39
N THR A 396 2.03 17.20 1.40
CA THR A 396 2.58 16.91 0.06
C THR A 396 2.97 18.17 -0.68
N GLY A 397 2.34 19.31 -0.32
CA GLY A 397 2.57 20.61 -0.95
C GLY A 397 1.66 20.84 -2.16
N ASN A 398 0.87 19.84 -2.55
CA ASN A 398 -0.11 19.91 -3.62
C ASN A 398 -1.49 20.27 -3.06
N MET A 399 -1.59 21.46 -2.47
CA MET A 399 -2.80 21.91 -1.79
C MET A 399 -3.86 22.47 -2.74
N ALA A 400 -5.14 22.36 -2.36
CA ALA A 400 -6.24 23.02 -3.06
C ALA A 400 -6.33 24.50 -2.65
N ASN A 401 -6.47 25.42 -3.61
CA ASN A 401 -6.61 26.84 -3.33
C ASN A 401 -8.09 27.21 -3.17
N ILE A 402 -8.41 27.77 -2.01
CA ILE A 402 -9.75 28.15 -1.59
C ILE A 402 -9.84 29.68 -1.58
N VAL A 403 -10.90 30.20 -2.17
CA VAL A 403 -11.22 31.63 -2.16
C VAL A 403 -12.69 31.84 -1.78
N ALA A 404 -12.99 32.88 -1.01
CA ALA A 404 -14.32 33.48 -1.05
C ALA A 404 -14.24 35.00 -1.10
N ASN A 405 -15.19 35.55 -1.85
CA ASN A 405 -15.41 36.98 -1.97
C ASN A 405 -16.59 37.39 -1.09
N GLY A 406 -16.54 38.62 -0.57
CA GLY A 406 -17.64 39.17 0.23
C GLY A 406 -17.73 38.57 1.64
N VAL A 407 -16.62 38.05 2.17
CA VAL A 407 -16.56 37.47 3.51
C VAL A 407 -16.84 38.58 4.52
N ARG A 408 -17.95 38.45 5.24
CA ARG A 408 -18.24 39.34 6.36
C ARG A 408 -17.36 39.00 7.55
N TYR A 409 -16.68 40.00 8.10
CA TYR A 409 -15.92 39.90 9.33
C TYR A 409 -16.55 40.76 10.42
N ALA A 410 -16.37 40.38 11.68
CA ALA A 410 -16.83 41.16 12.83
C ALA A 410 -15.78 42.24 13.12
N ALA A 411 -16.22 43.48 13.26
CA ALA A 411 -15.38 44.52 13.87
C ALA A 411 -15.06 44.13 15.32
N ALA A 412 -13.88 44.56 15.82
CA ALA A 412 -13.48 44.32 17.20
C ALA A 412 -14.61 44.68 18.18
N ASN A 413 -14.97 43.74 19.08
CA ASN A 413 -16.05 43.83 20.09
C ASN A 413 -17.48 43.50 19.65
N SER A 414 -17.70 42.93 18.46
CA SER A 414 -19.01 42.36 18.10
C SER A 414 -19.21 40.97 18.72
N SER A 415 -20.29 40.78 19.49
CA SER A 415 -20.71 39.47 19.99
C SER A 415 -21.54 38.65 18.98
N ALA A 416 -21.72 39.15 17.76
CA ALA A 416 -22.53 38.50 16.74
C ALA A 416 -21.78 37.29 16.14
N GLU A 417 -22.49 36.17 15.97
CA GLU A 417 -21.90 35.00 15.32
C GLU A 417 -21.59 35.31 13.85
N LEU A 418 -20.33 35.06 13.44
CA LEU A 418 -19.89 35.28 12.07
C LEU A 418 -20.62 34.35 11.09
N PRO A 419 -21.11 34.87 9.96
CA PRO A 419 -21.79 34.04 8.96
C PRO A 419 -20.82 33.06 8.29
N TRP A 420 -21.35 31.91 7.91
CA TRP A 420 -20.63 30.93 7.08
C TRP A 420 -20.69 31.37 5.60
N ASN A 421 -19.52 31.52 4.99
CA ASN A 421 -19.38 31.91 3.58
C ASN A 421 -19.03 30.67 2.76
N LYS A 422 -19.69 30.47 1.62
CA LYS A 422 -19.41 29.34 0.74
C LYS A 422 -18.03 29.51 0.10
N CYS A 423 -17.23 28.45 0.12
CA CYS A 423 -15.96 28.41 -0.58
C CYS A 423 -16.12 28.34 -2.10
N VAL A 424 -15.14 28.87 -2.81
CA VAL A 424 -14.85 28.59 -4.22
C VAL A 424 -13.48 27.90 -4.27
N ILE A 425 -13.42 26.72 -4.88
CA ILE A 425 -12.16 25.99 -5.09
C ILE A 425 -11.60 26.45 -6.43
N GLU A 426 -10.56 27.29 -6.41
CA GLU A 426 -9.95 27.86 -7.63
C GLU A 426 -9.04 26.86 -8.33
N SER A 427 -8.33 26.05 -7.55
CA SER A 427 -7.50 24.97 -8.08
C SER A 427 -7.57 23.76 -7.16
N VAL A 428 -7.58 22.59 -7.78
CA VAL A 428 -7.45 21.30 -7.09
C VAL A 428 -5.98 20.94 -7.19
N GLY A 429 -5.32 20.78 -6.03
CA GLY A 429 -3.98 20.21 -5.95
C GLY A 429 -4.05 18.70 -6.17
N ASP A 430 -3.72 17.89 -5.17
CA ASP A 430 -4.04 16.46 -5.21
C ASP A 430 -5.57 16.25 -5.08
N PRO A 431 -6.27 15.72 -6.10
CA PRO A 431 -7.71 15.52 -6.04
C PRO A 431 -8.16 14.55 -4.94
N ALA A 432 -7.31 13.62 -4.51
CA ALA A 432 -7.61 12.66 -3.44
C ALA A 432 -7.56 13.29 -2.04
N LEU A 433 -6.86 14.42 -1.90
CA LEU A 433 -6.67 15.13 -0.63
C LEU A 433 -7.39 16.50 -0.60
N ALA A 434 -8.06 16.87 -1.69
CA ALA A 434 -8.77 18.13 -1.80
C ALA A 434 -10.17 18.06 -1.16
N PRO A 435 -10.68 19.19 -0.64
CA PRO A 435 -12.08 19.26 -0.22
C PRO A 435 -13.01 19.15 -1.43
N THR A 436 -14.16 18.52 -1.23
CA THR A 436 -15.25 18.44 -2.23
C THR A 436 -16.35 19.47 -2.01
N GLY A 437 -16.39 20.05 -0.80
CA GLY A 437 -17.23 21.17 -0.45
C GLY A 437 -16.65 21.88 0.77
N CYS A 438 -16.78 23.19 0.85
CA CYS A 438 -16.52 23.88 2.11
C CYS A 438 -17.31 25.18 2.29
N GLN A 439 -17.41 25.58 3.56
CA GLN A 439 -17.82 26.90 4.00
C GLN A 439 -16.82 27.37 5.05
N PHE A 440 -16.52 28.66 5.11
CA PHE A 440 -15.67 29.19 6.17
C PHE A 440 -16.19 30.49 6.76
N ARG A 441 -15.72 30.76 7.96
CA ARG A 441 -15.88 32.04 8.65
C ARG A 441 -14.53 32.46 9.21
N TYR A 442 -14.30 33.77 9.19
CA TYR A 442 -13.01 34.34 9.54
C TYR A 442 -13.21 35.57 10.42
N ASP A 443 -12.55 35.58 11.58
CA ASP A 443 -12.45 36.73 12.48
C ASP A 443 -11.05 37.34 12.36
N MET A 444 -10.97 38.56 11.83
CA MET A 444 -9.70 39.27 11.68
C MET A 444 -9.12 39.70 13.04
N ALA A 445 -9.96 40.06 14.02
CA ALA A 445 -9.48 40.56 15.30
C ALA A 445 -8.88 39.44 16.15
N SER A 446 -9.55 38.27 16.19
CA SER A 446 -9.06 37.12 16.94
C SER A 446 -8.16 36.19 16.13
N ARG A 447 -8.02 36.43 14.81
CA ARG A 447 -7.34 35.56 13.84
C ARG A 447 -7.93 34.15 13.78
N PHE A 448 -9.22 34.03 14.07
CA PHE A 448 -9.90 32.74 14.09
C PHE A 448 -10.35 32.36 12.68
N LEU A 449 -10.05 31.14 12.27
CA LEU A 449 -10.55 30.52 11.05
C LEU A 449 -11.38 29.28 11.43
N GLY A 450 -12.66 29.31 11.06
CA GLY A 450 -13.54 28.16 11.14
C GLY A 450 -13.87 27.66 9.74
N VAL A 451 -13.74 26.36 9.48
CA VAL A 451 -14.04 25.74 8.17
C VAL A 451 -14.94 24.54 8.36
N LYS A 452 -16.12 24.54 7.76
CA LYS A 452 -16.93 23.34 7.52
C LYS A 452 -16.49 22.75 6.21
N VAL A 453 -16.10 21.49 6.21
CA VAL A 453 -15.48 20.85 5.04
C VAL A 453 -16.05 19.47 4.82
N ASP A 454 -16.31 19.18 3.55
CA ASP A 454 -16.69 17.87 3.03
C ASP A 454 -15.55 17.34 2.17
N TRP A 455 -15.19 16.07 2.30
CA TRP A 455 -14.19 15.42 1.47
C TRP A 455 -14.59 13.97 1.17
N LYS A 456 -14.02 13.40 0.10
CA LYS A 456 -14.35 12.06 -0.37
C LYS A 456 -13.10 11.21 -0.45
N CYS A 457 -13.18 10.02 0.15
CA CYS A 457 -12.10 9.05 0.11
C CYS A 457 -12.51 7.86 -0.77
N ALA A 458 -11.77 7.65 -1.86
CA ALA A 458 -11.95 6.56 -2.83
C ALA A 458 -10.80 5.55 -2.81
N ASP A 459 -9.89 5.70 -1.84
CA ASP A 459 -8.62 4.98 -1.71
C ASP A 459 -8.78 3.50 -1.32
N LEU A 460 -9.85 3.15 -0.59
CA LEU A 460 -10.16 1.77 -0.21
C LEU A 460 -11.27 1.13 -1.06
N ASP A 461 -12.27 1.91 -1.48
CA ASP A 461 -13.40 1.47 -2.31
C ASP A 461 -13.72 2.56 -3.34
N ALA A 462 -13.14 2.44 -4.54
CA ALA A 462 -13.35 3.41 -5.61
C ALA A 462 -14.77 3.38 -6.18
N GLY A 463 -15.48 2.24 -6.04
CA GLY A 463 -16.86 2.09 -6.52
C GLY A 463 -17.88 2.72 -5.58
N SER A 464 -17.58 2.79 -4.29
CA SER A 464 -18.40 3.41 -3.25
C SER A 464 -17.55 4.30 -2.34
N PRO A 465 -17.09 5.48 -2.81
CA PRO A 465 -16.24 6.35 -2.02
C PRO A 465 -16.98 6.88 -0.80
N VAL A 466 -16.29 6.92 0.34
CA VAL A 466 -16.84 7.40 1.61
C VAL A 466 -16.84 8.92 1.60
N THR A 467 -17.98 9.54 1.92
CA THR A 467 -18.05 11.00 2.07
C THR A 467 -17.97 11.34 3.54
N PHE A 468 -16.95 12.13 3.91
CA PHE A 468 -16.77 12.67 5.24
C PHE A 468 -17.13 14.14 5.29
N SER A 469 -17.59 14.59 6.46
CA SER A 469 -17.87 15.99 6.76
C SER A 469 -17.43 16.32 8.18
N GLY A 470 -16.98 17.55 8.42
CA GLY A 470 -16.64 18.00 9.76
C GLY A 470 -16.33 19.48 9.85
N GLU A 471 -15.95 19.94 11.04
CA GLU A 471 -15.62 21.34 11.31
C GLU A 471 -14.19 21.48 11.85
N VAL A 472 -13.40 22.30 11.18
CA VAL A 472 -12.06 22.72 11.61
C VAL A 472 -12.17 24.07 12.30
N ARG A 473 -11.45 24.22 13.41
CA ARG A 473 -11.31 25.47 14.14
C ARG A 473 -9.83 25.70 14.43
N THR A 474 -9.30 26.84 13.99
CA THR A 474 -7.88 27.14 14.17
C THR A 474 -7.63 28.64 14.30
N LEU A 475 -6.45 28.98 14.82
CA LEU A 475 -5.92 30.33 14.78
C LEU A 475 -4.93 30.41 13.63
N LEU A 476 -5.00 31.50 12.87
CA LEU A 476 -4.02 31.76 11.83
C LEU A 476 -2.64 32.04 12.45
N PRO A 477 -1.55 31.64 11.77
CA PRO A 477 -0.22 32.14 12.08
C PRO A 477 -0.17 33.68 12.06
N ASP A 478 0.91 34.24 12.61
CA ASP A 478 1.18 35.67 12.50
C ASP A 478 1.20 36.07 11.01
N TYR A 479 0.55 37.19 10.66
CA TYR A 479 0.49 37.71 9.30
C TYR A 479 0.82 39.20 9.28
N ASN A 480 1.36 39.66 8.15
CA ASN A 480 1.70 41.06 7.94
C ASN A 480 0.64 41.73 7.06
N CYS A 481 0.17 42.90 7.49
CA CYS A 481 -0.77 43.71 6.72
C CYS A 481 -0.06 44.92 6.09
N VAL A 482 -0.21 45.09 4.77
CA VAL A 482 0.24 46.27 4.04
C VAL A 482 -0.98 47.06 3.61
N THR A 483 -0.98 48.36 3.92
CA THR A 483 -2.02 49.29 3.49
C THR A 483 -1.53 50.07 2.27
N SER A 484 -2.27 50.00 1.16
CA SER A 484 -1.98 50.75 -0.07
C SER A 484 -3.26 51.47 -0.53
N GLY A 485 -3.31 52.78 -0.29
CA GLY A 485 -4.52 53.58 -0.47
C GLY A 485 -5.65 53.08 0.43
N THR A 486 -6.77 52.71 -0.18
CA THR A 486 -7.96 52.14 0.48
C THR A 486 -7.86 50.62 0.66
N ASN A 487 -6.77 49.96 0.27
CA ASN A 487 -6.69 48.51 0.31
C ASN A 487 -5.78 48.07 1.45
N ILE A 488 -6.28 47.19 2.33
CA ILE A 488 -5.46 46.49 3.32
C ILE A 488 -5.33 45.04 2.87
N ARG A 489 -4.09 44.63 2.60
CA ARG A 489 -3.75 43.26 2.25
C ARG A 489 -2.99 42.63 3.40
N CYS A 490 -3.49 41.55 3.96
CA CYS A 490 -2.79 40.79 4.97
C CYS A 490 -2.39 39.41 4.42
N ALA A 491 -1.15 39.00 4.64
CA ALA A 491 -0.62 37.71 4.19
C ALA A 491 0.31 37.09 5.24
N SER A 492 0.27 35.77 5.38
CA SER A 492 1.25 35.03 6.20
C SER A 492 2.66 35.21 5.61
N PRO A 493 3.67 35.62 6.39
CA PRO A 493 5.04 35.84 5.91
C PRO A 493 5.81 34.53 5.67
N ASP A 494 5.39 33.43 6.30
CA ASP A 494 5.99 32.11 6.15
C ASP A 494 4.99 31.16 5.48
N PRO A 495 5.33 30.53 4.32
CA PRO A 495 4.49 29.55 3.66
C PRO A 495 4.44 28.20 4.39
N ALA A 496 5.14 28.03 5.53
CA ALA A 496 5.12 26.80 6.30
C ALA A 496 3.67 26.35 6.61
N PRO A 497 3.26 25.15 6.16
CA PRO A 497 1.94 24.62 6.46
C PRO A 497 1.68 24.51 7.95
N TRP A 498 0.46 24.87 8.40
CA TRP A 498 0.02 24.61 9.77
C TRP A 498 -1.12 23.60 9.80
N ARG A 499 -1.19 22.85 10.89
CA ARG A 499 -2.16 21.76 11.09
C ARG A 499 -3.37 22.26 11.88
N ALA A 500 -4.56 21.80 11.51
CA ALA A 500 -5.72 21.90 12.39
C ALA A 500 -6.58 20.63 12.36
N ASN A 501 -7.00 20.17 13.54
CA ASN A 501 -7.83 18.97 13.68
C ASN A 501 -9.28 19.25 13.27
N VAL A 502 -9.91 18.25 12.68
CA VAL A 502 -11.35 18.25 12.41
C VAL A 502 -12.09 17.77 13.66
N THR A 503 -13.18 18.44 13.96
CA THR A 503 -14.12 18.11 15.03
C THR A 503 -15.49 17.78 14.43
N ALA A 504 -16.35 17.12 15.20
CA ALA A 504 -17.71 16.74 14.77
C ALA A 504 -17.74 15.98 13.43
N VAL A 505 -16.82 15.02 13.29
CA VAL A 505 -16.66 14.23 12.05
C VAL A 505 -17.87 13.31 11.89
N THR A 506 -18.45 13.34 10.70
CA THR A 506 -19.53 12.45 10.28
C THR A 506 -19.18 11.86 8.93
N TRP A 507 -19.75 10.70 8.60
CA TRP A 507 -19.53 10.05 7.31
C TRP A 507 -20.79 9.33 6.84
N LYS A 508 -20.87 9.09 5.54
CA LYS A 508 -21.94 8.35 4.89
C LYS A 508 -21.45 7.55 3.68
#